data_AF-A0A539EHA8-F1
#
_entry.id   AF-A0A539EHA8-F1
#
_cell.length_a   1.000
_cell.length_b   1.000
_cell.length_c   1.000
_cell.angle_alpha   90.00
_cell.angle_beta   90.00
_cell.angle_gamma   90.00
#
_symmetry.space_group_name_H-M   'P 1'
#
loop_
_entity.id
_entity.type
_entity.pdbx_description
1 polymer ?
#
loop_
_entity_poly.entity_id
_entity_poly.type
_entity_poly.pdbx_seq_one_letter_code
_entity_poly.pdbx_strand_id
1 'polypeptide(L)'
;MTEESVETLYLLGRQDLVVGVSGYAVRPPEVRRKPRVCAFTTADVPKILALAPDLAIGFSDLQADIARELIKAGLNVVIFNQRSVAEILGVIRSTGALVGAAAEAE
;
A
#
# COMPACT_ATOMS: atom_id res chain seq x y z
N MET A 1 2.42 0.37 -0.41
CA MET A 1 3.58 1.15 -0.87
C MET A 1 3.72 2.45 -0.12
N THR A 2 2.66 3.18 0.19
CA THR A 2 2.73 4.45 0.93
C THR A 2 2.47 4.28 2.43
N GLU A 3 2.75 5.32 3.22
CA GLU A 3 2.65 5.29 4.68
C GLU A 3 1.20 5.15 5.15
N GLU A 4 0.28 5.89 4.52
CA GLU A 4 -1.11 5.96 4.96
C GLU A 4 -1.85 4.62 4.82
N SER A 5 -1.71 3.92 3.69
CA SER A 5 -2.35 2.61 3.52
C SER A 5 -1.78 1.57 4.49
N VAL A 6 -0.49 1.66 4.82
CA VAL A 6 0.11 0.77 5.80
C VAL A 6 -0.44 1.08 7.19
N GLU A 7 -0.50 2.35 7.58
CA GLU A 7 -1.07 2.76 8.87
C GLU A 7 -2.54 2.33 9.01
N THR A 8 -3.35 2.50 7.96
CA THR A 8 -4.74 2.00 7.91
C THR A 8 -4.81 0.49 8.14
N LEU A 9 -3.97 -0.31 7.47
CA LEU A 9 -3.99 -1.77 7.63
C LEU A 9 -3.59 -2.21 9.05
N TYR A 10 -2.67 -1.50 9.70
CA TYR A 10 -2.33 -1.77 11.10
C TYR A 10 -3.48 -1.42 12.04
N LEU A 11 -4.15 -0.27 11.83
CA LEU A 11 -5.30 0.14 12.64
C LEU A 11 -6.49 -0.83 12.49
N LEU A 12 -6.66 -1.44 11.32
CA LEU A 12 -7.67 -2.47 11.05
C LEU A 12 -7.26 -3.87 11.56
N GLY A 13 -6.08 -4.02 12.18
CA GLY A 13 -5.61 -5.33 12.64
C GLY A 13 -5.27 -6.31 11.52
N ARG A 14 -4.87 -5.80 10.34
CA ARG A 14 -4.53 -6.55 9.12
C ARG A 14 -3.06 -6.39 8.71
N GLN A 15 -2.18 -6.10 9.67
CA GLN A 15 -0.73 -5.91 9.46
C GLN A 15 0.02 -7.16 8.97
N ASP A 16 -0.57 -8.33 9.15
CA ASP A 16 -0.07 -9.61 8.66
C ASP A 16 -0.08 -9.68 7.13
N LEU A 17 -1.04 -9.02 6.47
CA LEU A 17 -1.13 -8.90 5.01
C LEU A 17 -0.02 -8.03 4.41
N VAL A 18 0.65 -7.20 5.21
CA VAL A 18 1.70 -6.29 4.73
C VAL A 18 3.01 -7.05 4.60
N VAL A 19 3.38 -7.47 3.39
CA VAL A 19 4.65 -8.19 3.14
C VAL A 19 5.83 -7.28 2.80
N GLY A 20 5.56 -6.07 2.31
CA GLY A 20 6.59 -5.10 1.93
C GLY A 20 6.07 -3.66 1.95
N VAL A 21 6.96 -2.72 2.21
CA VAL A 21 6.62 -1.30 2.43
C VAL A 21 7.61 -0.37 1.72
N SER A 22 7.24 0.90 1.49
CA SER A 22 8.24 1.89 1.07
C SER A 22 9.20 2.22 2.21
N GLY A 23 10.31 2.85 1.86
CA GLY A 23 11.24 3.45 2.83
C GLY A 23 10.61 4.51 3.74
N TYR A 24 9.44 5.06 3.39
CA TYR A 24 8.79 6.14 4.14
C TYR A 24 7.79 5.66 5.19
N ALA A 25 7.32 4.41 5.13
CA ALA A 25 6.39 3.90 6.14
C ALA A 25 7.09 3.77 7.50
N VAL A 26 6.78 4.65 8.45
CA VAL A 26 7.42 4.66 9.78
C VAL A 26 6.44 4.46 10.93
N ARG A 27 5.13 4.52 10.67
CA ARG A 27 4.07 4.28 11.64
C ARG A 27 3.22 3.04 11.30
N PRO A 28 2.81 2.28 12.32
CA PRO A 28 3.34 2.31 13.70
C PRO A 28 4.81 1.82 13.73
N PRO A 29 5.58 2.01 14.83
CA PRO A 29 7.01 1.69 14.87
C PRO A 29 7.35 0.24 14.46
N GLU A 30 6.45 -0.71 14.69
CA GLU A 30 6.63 -2.12 14.31
C GLU A 30 6.80 -2.32 12.79
N VAL A 31 6.27 -1.40 11.97
CA VAL A 31 6.42 -1.44 10.50
C VAL A 31 7.87 -1.47 10.05
N ARG A 32 8.79 -0.95 10.88
CA ARG A 32 10.23 -0.92 10.59
C ARG A 32 10.84 -2.31 10.42
N ARG A 33 10.16 -3.36 10.89
CA ARG A 33 10.59 -4.76 10.72
C ARG A 33 10.22 -5.32 9.34
N LYS A 34 9.35 -4.65 8.57
CA LYS A 34 8.94 -5.11 7.23
C LYS A 34 10.02 -4.77 6.18
N PRO A 35 10.22 -5.61 5.14
CA PRO A 35 11.13 -5.34 4.05
C PRO A 35 10.83 -4.01 3.33
N ARG A 36 11.88 -3.21 3.07
CA ARG A 36 11.79 -1.99 2.27
C ARG A 36 11.99 -2.32 0.80
N VAL A 37 10.98 -2.07 -0.02
CA VAL A 37 10.96 -2.50 -1.44
C VAL A 37 10.77 -1.38 -2.44
N CYS A 38 10.44 -0.18 -1.98
CA CYS A 38 10.36 1.00 -2.82
C CYS A 38 10.76 2.28 -2.08
N ALA A 39 11.16 3.30 -2.84
CA ALA A 39 11.12 4.70 -2.40
C ALA A 39 9.77 5.31 -2.84
N PHE A 40 9.69 6.64 -2.92
CA PHE A 40 8.42 7.31 -3.24
C PHE A 40 8.10 7.23 -4.73
N THR A 41 9.10 7.42 -5.60
CA THR A 41 8.96 7.40 -7.07
C THR A 41 9.70 6.26 -7.76
N THR A 42 10.48 5.47 -7.02
CA THR A 42 11.20 4.30 -7.54
C THR A 42 10.84 3.04 -6.75
N ALA A 43 10.86 1.89 -7.42
CA ALA A 43 10.56 0.60 -6.81
C ALA A 43 11.53 -0.47 -7.30
N ASP A 44 11.91 -1.37 -6.41
CA ASP A 44 12.68 -2.57 -6.76
C ASP A 44 11.69 -3.70 -7.08
N VAL A 45 11.26 -3.75 -8.35
CA VAL A 45 10.24 -4.72 -8.81
C VAL A 45 10.66 -6.17 -8.55
N PRO A 46 11.90 -6.62 -8.85
CA PRO A 46 12.34 -7.95 -8.49
C PRO A 46 12.21 -8.26 -6.99
N LYS A 47 12.58 -7.30 -6.13
CA LYS A 47 12.44 -7.45 -4.67
C LYS A 47 10.98 -7.49 -4.22
N ILE A 48 10.09 -6.74 -4.86
CA ILE A 48 8.64 -6.81 -4.61
C ILE A 48 8.12 -8.20 -4.97
N LEU A 49 8.43 -8.70 -6.16
CA LEU A 49 7.97 -10.02 -6.62
C LEU A 49 8.51 -11.16 -5.76
N ALA A 50 9.72 -11.04 -5.23
CA ALA A 50 10.31 -12.02 -4.32
C ALA A 50 9.54 -12.17 -3.00
N LEU A 51 8.71 -11.20 -2.62
CA LEU A 51 7.83 -11.28 -1.45
C LEU A 51 6.48 -11.95 -1.76
N ALA A 52 6.25 -12.34 -3.02
CA ALA A 52 5.02 -12.95 -3.51
C ALA A 52 3.73 -12.20 -3.10
N PRO A 53 3.62 -10.88 -3.30
CA PRO A 53 2.38 -10.15 -3.05
C PRO A 53 1.30 -10.55 -4.06
N ASP A 54 0.04 -10.49 -3.64
CA ASP A 54 -1.13 -10.63 -4.51
C ASP A 54 -1.72 -9.26 -4.93
N LEU A 55 -1.42 -8.20 -4.16
CA LEU A 55 -1.88 -6.83 -4.39
C LEU A 55 -0.80 -5.81 -3.98
N ALA A 56 -0.57 -4.81 -4.84
CA ALA A 56 0.18 -3.61 -4.51
C ALA A 56 -0.77 -2.40 -4.35
N ILE A 57 -0.78 -1.79 -3.17
CA ILE A 57 -1.52 -0.55 -2.89
C ILE A 57 -0.54 0.63 -2.90
N GLY A 58 -0.82 1.69 -3.66
CA GLY A 58 0.01 2.88 -3.74
C GLY A 58 -0.75 4.20 -3.82
N PHE A 59 0.03 5.27 -3.79
CA PHE A 59 -0.38 6.66 -3.91
C PHE A 59 0.85 7.47 -4.34
N SER A 60 0.85 8.29 -5.38
CA SER A 60 -0.25 8.91 -6.12
C SER A 60 -0.02 8.75 -7.64
N ASP A 61 -0.54 9.67 -8.46
CA ASP A 61 -0.05 9.95 -9.82
C ASP A 61 1.49 9.94 -9.98
N LEU A 62 2.24 10.35 -8.95
CA LEU A 62 3.71 10.28 -8.92
C LEU A 62 4.27 8.86 -8.93
N GLN A 63 3.44 7.84 -8.65
CA GLN A 63 3.77 6.42 -8.70
C GLN A 63 3.22 5.73 -9.95
N ALA A 64 2.68 6.46 -10.93
CA ALA A 64 2.10 5.88 -12.14
C ALA A 64 3.07 4.97 -12.90
N ASP A 65 4.35 5.36 -13.01
CA ASP A 65 5.36 4.51 -13.65
C ASP A 65 5.64 3.23 -12.83
N ILE A 66 5.70 3.31 -11.50
CA ILE A 66 5.82 2.11 -10.65
C ILE A 66 4.61 1.19 -10.87
N ALA A 67 3.41 1.75 -10.85
CA ALA A 67 2.18 1.00 -11.06
C ALA A 67 2.18 0.30 -12.42
N ARG A 68 2.60 1.00 -13.48
CA ARG A 68 2.77 0.41 -14.82
C ARG A 68 3.71 -0.79 -14.80
N GLU A 69 4.88 -0.67 -14.17
CA GLU A 69 5.84 -1.78 -14.13
C GLU A 69 5.32 -2.98 -13.32
N LEU A 70 4.62 -2.74 -12.20
CA LEU A 70 4.00 -3.81 -11.40
C LEU A 70 2.86 -4.51 -12.14
N ILE A 71 2.03 -3.76 -12.88
CA ILE A 71 0.96 -4.32 -13.72
C ILE A 71 1.58 -5.18 -14.83
N LYS A 72 2.63 -4.70 -15.50
CA LYS A 72 3.35 -5.48 -16.52
C LYS A 72 3.98 -6.76 -15.96
N ALA A 73 4.34 -6.75 -14.68
CA ALA A 73 4.82 -7.93 -13.96
C ALA A 73 3.70 -8.89 -13.51
N GLY A 74 2.44 -8.59 -13.81
CA GLY A 74 1.29 -9.46 -13.54
C GLY A 74 0.68 -9.30 -12.15
N LEU A 75 1.02 -8.25 -11.40
CA LEU A 75 0.44 -7.97 -10.09
C LEU A 75 -0.88 -7.18 -10.22
N ASN A 76 -1.82 -7.43 -9.32
CA ASN A 76 -2.91 -6.51 -9.09
C ASN A 76 -2.36 -5.24 -8.44
N VAL A 77 -2.79 -4.08 -8.93
CA VAL A 77 -2.34 -2.78 -8.42
C VAL A 77 -3.55 -1.88 -8.21
N VAL A 78 -3.62 -1.28 -7.03
CA VAL A 78 -4.57 -0.21 -6.70
C VAL A 78 -3.78 1.05 -6.40
N ILE A 79 -4.01 2.09 -7.18
CA ILE A 79 -3.44 3.43 -6.94
C ILE A 79 -4.56 4.37 -6.57
N PHE A 80 -4.42 5.00 -5.41
CA PHE A 80 -5.29 6.10 -5.01
C PHE A 80 -4.68 7.44 -5.40
N ASN A 81 -5.53 8.45 -5.57
CA ASN A 81 -5.08 9.80 -5.92
C ASN A 81 -5.90 10.87 -5.18
N GLN A 82 -6.14 10.63 -3.89
CA GLN A 82 -6.93 11.50 -3.04
C GLN A 82 -6.31 12.90 -2.91
N ARG A 83 -7.16 13.93 -2.94
CA ARG A 83 -6.84 15.37 -2.86
C ARG A 83 -7.71 16.14 -1.87
N SER A 84 -8.63 15.45 -1.18
CA SER A 84 -9.50 16.04 -0.16
C SER A 84 -9.65 15.12 1.05
N VAL A 85 -10.10 15.68 2.18
CA VAL A 85 -10.40 14.90 3.40
C VAL A 85 -11.47 13.85 3.13
N ALA A 86 -12.52 14.21 2.39
CA ALA A 86 -13.57 13.29 2.01
C ALA A 86 -13.03 12.09 1.21
N GLU A 87 -12.10 12.35 0.27
CA GLU A 87 -11.44 11.29 -0.49
C GLU A 87 -10.51 10.44 0.36
N ILE A 88 -9.77 11.02 1.32
CA ILE A 88 -8.96 10.25 2.29
C ILE A 88 -9.84 9.26 3.04
N LEU A 89 -11.01 9.70 3.54
CA LEU A 89 -11.97 8.80 4.19
C LEU A 89 -12.49 7.72 3.22
N GLY A 90 -12.70 8.07 1.95
CA GLY A 90 -13.02 7.11 0.89
C GLY A 90 -11.93 6.06 0.67
N VAL A 91 -10.65 6.45 0.74
CA VAL A 91 -9.50 5.54 0.63
C VAL A 91 -9.44 4.58 1.81
N ILE A 92 -9.72 5.06 3.04
CA ILE A 92 -9.77 4.21 4.24
C ILE A 92 -10.84 3.13 4.08
N ARG A 93 -12.07 3.51 3.73
CA ARG A 93 -13.17 2.56 3.46
C ARG A 93 -12.83 1.56 2.36
N SER A 94 -12.29 2.06 1.24
CA SER A 94 -11.90 1.21 0.11
C SER A 94 -10.82 0.21 0.50
N THR A 95 -9.81 0.66 1.27
CA THR A 95 -8.75 -0.20 1.78
C THR A 95 -9.30 -1.27 2.71
N GLY A 96 -10.21 -0.90 3.63
CA GLY A 96 -10.91 -1.86 4.49
C GLY A 96 -11.68 -2.91 3.71
N ALA A 97 -12.43 -2.49 2.68
CA ALA A 97 -13.17 -3.41 1.81
C ALA A 97 -12.23 -4.40 1.07
N LEU A 98 -11.09 -3.92 0.57
CA LEU A 98 -10.09 -4.76 -0.13
C LEU A 98 -9.51 -5.87 0.75
N VAL A 99 -9.46 -5.67 2.08
CA VAL A 99 -8.88 -6.62 3.03
C VAL A 99 -9.92 -7.32 3.92
N GLY A 100 -11.19 -7.27 3.55
CA GLY A 100 -12.27 -7.91 4.30
C GLY A 100 -12.44 -7.34 5.71
N ALA A 101 -12.21 -6.04 5.88
CA ALA A 101 -12.37 -5.28 7.12
C ALA A 101 -13.26 -4.04 6.89
N ALA A 102 -14.30 -4.19 6.07
CA ALA A 102 -15.17 -3.08 5.68
C ALA A 102 -15.95 -2.50 6.88
N ALA A 103 -16.35 -3.33 7.83
CA ALA A 103 -17.11 -2.89 9.01
C ALA A 103 -16.23 -2.09 9.98
N GLU A 104 -14.96 -2.46 10.10
CA GLU A 104 -13.97 -1.78 10.94
C GLU A 104 -13.44 -0.48 10.32
N ALA A 105 -13.69 -0.26 9.02
CA ALA A 105 -13.23 0.90 8.27
C ALA A 105 -14.27 2.02 8.12
N GLU A 106 -15.44 1.89 8.76
CA GLU A 106 -16.51 2.91 8.75
C GLU A 106 -16.39 3.94 9.89
#